data_AF-A0A535L728-F1
#
_entry.id   AF-A0A535L728-F1
#
_cell.length_a   1.000
_cell.length_b   1.000
_cell.length_c   1.000
_cell.angle_alpha   90.00
_cell.angle_beta   90.00
_cell.angle_gamma   90.00
#
_symmetry.space_group_name_H-M   'P 1'
#
loop_
_entity.id
_entity.type
_entity.pdbx_description
1 polymer ?
#
loop_
_entity_poly.entity_id
_entity_poly.type
_entity_poly.pdbx_seq_one_letter_code
_entity_poly.pdbx_strand_id
1 'polypeptide(L)'
;MSGAARLSADGLFYWDGSRWISALSPDGRHRWDGTRWVPLQAAPAAAPPPPAFASPPIRAAAPRTVRVATSWTKPLQMTVAGLAAVEAVWYLVIPFWLAGPIADNLRRTAVTSPGALDASQLSALAILSVGATSVVLIAIATAVAIGAVRRWIWMHYVVLVLLGFGILDLPISVSNATGITPQAVPISGRLLVAQWVAAGFSVVEIALFAWMLMALLRRGPWATRKELSAQE
;
A
#
# COMPACT_ATOMS: atom_id res chain seq x y z
N MET A 1 -31.32 -3.33 -41.90
CA MET A 1 -32.22 -3.38 -40.73
C MET A 1 -31.90 -2.16 -39.87
N SER A 2 -32.67 -1.10 -40.00
CA SER A 2 -32.51 0.14 -39.22
C SER A 2 -32.96 -0.09 -37.78
N GLY A 3 -32.00 -0.15 -36.85
CA GLY A 3 -32.32 -0.21 -35.42
C GLY A 3 -33.00 1.08 -35.00
N ALA A 4 -34.21 0.99 -34.44
CA ALA A 4 -34.94 2.14 -33.93
C ALA A 4 -34.07 2.88 -32.89
N ALA A 5 -34.02 4.21 -32.99
CA ALA A 5 -33.31 5.05 -32.02
C ALA A 5 -33.89 4.81 -30.62
N ARG A 6 -33.04 4.34 -29.70
CA ARG A 6 -33.45 3.99 -28.33
C ARG A 6 -33.27 5.21 -27.43
N LEU A 7 -34.32 5.62 -26.71
CA LEU A 7 -34.24 6.65 -25.68
C LEU A 7 -33.71 6.06 -24.35
N SER A 8 -32.92 6.86 -23.64
CA SER A 8 -32.50 6.57 -22.27
C SER A 8 -33.70 6.59 -21.31
N ALA A 9 -33.60 5.92 -20.16
CA ALA A 9 -34.70 5.80 -19.19
C ALA A 9 -35.12 7.16 -18.59
N ASP A 10 -34.19 8.11 -18.53
CA ASP A 10 -34.44 9.50 -18.14
C ASP A 10 -34.98 10.38 -19.29
N GLY A 11 -35.02 9.83 -20.51
CA GLY A 11 -35.44 10.51 -21.74
C GLY A 11 -34.56 11.70 -22.13
N LEU A 12 -33.36 11.84 -21.53
CA LEU A 12 -32.46 12.97 -21.78
C LEU A 12 -31.50 12.71 -22.94
N PHE A 13 -31.31 11.44 -23.30
CA PHE A 13 -30.39 11.02 -24.35
C PHE A 13 -31.07 10.00 -25.27
N TYR A 14 -30.69 10.00 -26.54
CA TYR A 14 -31.05 8.95 -27.49
C TYR A 14 -29.80 8.30 -28.07
N TRP A 15 -29.92 7.01 -28.40
CA TRP A 15 -28.86 6.21 -29.00
C TRP A 15 -28.88 6.36 -30.53
N ASP A 16 -27.77 6.81 -31.10
CA ASP A 16 -27.62 6.99 -32.55
C ASP A 16 -27.15 5.73 -33.30
N GLY A 17 -26.90 4.63 -32.57
CA GLY A 17 -26.31 3.40 -33.10
C GLY A 17 -24.86 3.18 -32.66
N SER A 18 -24.17 4.23 -32.20
CA SER A 18 -22.76 4.20 -31.80
C SER A 18 -22.46 4.87 -30.46
N ARG A 19 -23.24 5.90 -30.07
CA ARG A 19 -23.08 6.67 -28.84
C ARG A 19 -24.40 7.29 -28.38
N TRP A 20 -24.42 7.70 -27.11
CA TRP A 20 -25.53 8.46 -26.53
C TRP A 20 -25.39 9.94 -26.90
N ILE A 21 -26.44 10.52 -27.50
CA ILE A 21 -26.52 11.93 -27.87
C ILE A 21 -27.66 12.59 -27.11
N SER A 22 -27.49 13.87 -26.74
CA SER A 22 -28.54 14.67 -26.10
C SER A 22 -29.84 14.62 -26.93
N ALA A 23 -30.93 14.25 -26.27
CA ALA A 23 -32.28 14.36 -26.83
C ALA A 23 -32.80 15.80 -26.81
N LEU A 24 -32.03 16.75 -26.26
CA LEU A 24 -32.30 18.19 -26.37
C LEU A 24 -31.46 18.78 -27.50
N SER A 25 -32.11 19.55 -28.36
CA SER A 25 -31.46 20.32 -29.42
C SER A 25 -30.46 21.34 -28.83
N PRO A 26 -29.39 21.68 -29.57
CA PRO A 26 -28.38 22.64 -29.07
C PRO A 26 -28.95 24.02 -28.73
N ASP A 27 -30.05 24.42 -29.37
CA ASP A 27 -30.75 25.69 -29.13
C ASP A 27 -31.78 25.58 -27.99
N GLY A 28 -31.99 24.38 -27.43
CA GLY A 28 -32.93 24.10 -26.34
C GLY A 28 -34.40 24.20 -26.73
N ARG A 29 -34.72 24.39 -28.01
CA ARG A 29 -36.11 24.66 -28.48
C ARG A 29 -36.88 23.41 -28.85
N HIS A 30 -36.18 22.33 -29.12
CA HIS A 30 -36.74 21.06 -29.59
C HIS A 30 -36.19 19.88 -28.76
N ARG A 31 -37.02 18.85 -28.61
CA ARG A 31 -36.63 17.57 -28.01
C ARG A 31 -36.93 16.41 -28.94
N TRP A 32 -36.01 15.45 -28.98
CA TRP A 32 -36.12 14.22 -29.75
C TRP A 32 -37.05 13.24 -29.02
N ASP A 33 -38.11 12.81 -29.69
CA ASP A 33 -39.11 11.87 -29.14
C ASP A 33 -38.80 10.39 -29.48
N GLY A 34 -37.65 10.12 -30.10
CA GLY A 34 -37.25 8.80 -30.58
C GLY A 34 -37.56 8.60 -32.08
N THR A 35 -38.39 9.45 -32.67
CA THR A 35 -38.77 9.38 -34.09
C THR A 35 -38.60 10.72 -34.82
N ARG A 36 -38.78 11.85 -34.14
CA ARG A 36 -38.67 13.21 -34.69
C ARG A 36 -38.33 14.24 -33.61
N TRP A 37 -37.90 15.42 -34.05
CA TRP A 37 -37.75 16.59 -33.18
C TRP A 37 -39.12 17.27 -32.96
N VAL A 38 -39.52 17.39 -31.71
CA VAL A 38 -40.78 18.03 -31.30
C VAL A 38 -40.45 19.34 -30.57
N PRO A 39 -41.11 20.48 -30.89
CA PRO A 39 -40.86 21.74 -30.21
C PRO A 39 -41.25 21.67 -28.73
N LEU A 40 -40.37 22.14 -27.85
CA LEU A 40 -40.73 22.43 -26.47
C LEU A 40 -41.61 23.68 -26.48
N GLN A 41 -42.92 23.49 -26.28
CA GLN A 41 -43.81 24.62 -26.03
C GLN A 41 -43.33 25.34 -24.75
N ALA A 42 -42.90 26.59 -24.92
CA ALA A 42 -42.63 27.48 -23.80
C ALA A 42 -43.93 27.58 -22.99
N ALA A 43 -43.88 27.12 -21.73
CA ALA A 43 -45.03 27.15 -20.84
C ALA A 43 -45.56 28.60 -20.75
N PRO A 44 -46.88 28.82 -20.81
CA PRO A 44 -47.44 30.15 -20.64
C PRO A 44 -47.10 30.70 -19.24
N ALA A 45 -46.82 32.00 -19.19
CA ALA A 45 -46.56 32.70 -17.95
C ALA A 45 -47.77 32.66 -17.01
N ALA A 46 -47.51 32.39 -15.73
CA ALA A 46 -48.38 32.47 -14.55
C ALA A 46 -49.42 31.34 -14.33
N ALA A 47 -48.93 30.24 -13.75
CA ALA A 47 -49.61 29.57 -12.63
C ALA A 47 -48.60 29.55 -11.46
N PRO A 48 -49.04 29.64 -10.17
CA PRO A 48 -48.12 29.41 -9.07
C PRO A 48 -47.43 28.07 -9.30
N PRO A 49 -46.09 27.99 -9.20
CA PRO A 49 -45.37 26.81 -9.62
C PRO A 49 -45.97 25.59 -8.90
N PRO A 50 -46.40 24.53 -9.62
CA PRO A 50 -46.55 23.23 -8.97
C PRO A 50 -45.23 23.00 -8.25
N PRO A 51 -45.22 22.49 -6.99
CA PRO A 51 -44.02 22.40 -6.17
C PRO A 51 -42.95 21.87 -7.08
N ALA A 52 -42.03 22.76 -7.45
CA ALA A 52 -41.09 22.46 -8.49
C ALA A 52 -40.43 21.16 -8.03
N PHE A 53 -39.89 20.39 -8.97
CA PHE A 53 -38.66 19.71 -8.61
C PHE A 53 -37.71 20.83 -8.24
N ALA A 54 -37.79 21.26 -6.97
CA ALA A 54 -36.82 22.06 -6.29
C ALA A 54 -35.59 21.26 -6.59
N SER A 55 -34.74 21.81 -7.47
CA SER A 55 -33.36 21.38 -7.52
C SER A 55 -33.00 21.32 -6.05
N PRO A 56 -32.73 20.12 -5.48
CA PRO A 56 -32.54 20.00 -4.05
C PRO A 56 -31.55 21.11 -3.72
N PRO A 57 -31.93 22.06 -2.84
CA PRO A 57 -31.19 23.31 -2.67
C PRO A 57 -29.74 22.88 -2.59
N ILE A 58 -28.87 23.34 -3.52
CA ILE A 58 -27.49 22.83 -3.69
C ILE A 58 -26.99 22.61 -2.28
N ARG A 59 -27.01 21.34 -1.82
CA ARG A 59 -26.85 21.07 -0.39
C ARG A 59 -25.50 21.69 -0.11
N ALA A 60 -25.48 22.72 0.75
CA ALA A 60 -24.26 23.44 1.09
C ALA A 60 -23.14 22.40 1.15
N ALA A 61 -22.17 22.50 0.23
CA ALA A 61 -21.36 21.36 -0.21
C ALA A 61 -21.03 20.49 0.99
N ALA A 62 -21.45 19.22 0.96
CA ALA A 62 -21.35 18.35 2.13
C ALA A 62 -19.92 18.46 2.68
N PRO A 63 -19.75 18.79 3.98
CA PRO A 63 -18.45 19.17 4.51
C PRO A 63 -17.41 18.11 4.17
N ARG A 64 -16.32 18.53 3.52
CA ARG A 64 -15.27 17.60 3.09
C ARG A 64 -14.53 17.17 4.34
N THR A 65 -14.39 15.86 4.54
CA THR A 65 -13.54 15.35 5.61
C THR A 65 -12.08 15.60 5.25
N VAL A 66 -11.41 16.46 6.00
CA VAL A 66 -9.97 16.74 5.88
C VAL A 66 -9.23 15.94 6.94
N ARG A 67 -8.07 15.38 6.60
CA ARG A 67 -7.21 14.69 7.56
C ARG A 67 -6.21 15.65 8.16
N VAL A 68 -6.27 15.84 9.47
CA VAL A 68 -5.39 16.75 10.21
C VAL A 68 -4.38 15.95 11.01
N ALA A 69 -3.13 16.40 10.98
CA ALA A 69 -2.03 15.79 11.71
C ALA A 69 -2.25 15.93 13.22
N THR A 70 -1.96 14.89 13.98
CA THR A 70 -1.96 14.95 15.44
C THR A 70 -0.53 15.00 15.98
N SER A 71 -0.38 15.15 17.29
CA SER A 71 0.92 15.10 17.96
C SER A 71 1.68 13.78 17.73
N TRP A 72 0.99 12.69 17.37
CA TRP A 72 1.63 11.38 17.13
C TRP A 72 2.08 11.20 15.68
N THR A 73 1.58 12.02 14.76
CA THR A 73 1.84 11.82 13.33
C THR A 73 3.32 11.97 12.99
N LYS A 74 3.98 13.04 13.45
CA LYS A 74 5.41 13.27 13.18
C LYS A 74 6.31 12.22 13.86
N PRO A 75 6.17 11.93 15.17
CA PRO A 75 6.95 10.88 15.82
C PRO A 75 6.84 9.54 15.11
N LEU A 76 5.61 9.10 14.79
CA LEU A 76 5.38 7.83 14.11
C LEU A 76 6.07 7.76 12.75
N GLN A 77 6.02 8.85 11.96
CA GLN A 77 6.68 8.92 10.65
C GLN A 77 8.20 8.85 10.78
N MET A 78 8.76 9.56 11.75
CA MET A 78 10.21 9.55 11.97
C MET A 78 10.70 8.21 12.49
N THR A 79 9.93 7.53 13.35
CA THR A 79 10.30 6.19 13.81
C THR A 79 10.25 5.17 12.67
N VAL A 80 9.19 5.18 11.84
CA VAL A 80 9.10 4.28 10.67
C VAL A 80 10.20 4.58 9.66
N ALA A 81 10.43 5.85 9.32
CA ALA A 81 11.47 6.22 8.37
C ALA A 81 12.87 5.94 8.92
N GLY A 82 13.09 6.15 10.22
CA GLY A 82 14.34 5.86 10.91
C GLY A 82 14.66 4.37 10.94
N LEU A 83 13.70 3.53 11.31
CA LEU A 83 13.87 2.08 11.28
C LEU A 83 14.17 1.58 9.86
N ALA A 84 13.39 2.03 8.87
CA ALA A 84 13.61 1.66 7.48
C ALA A 84 15.00 2.11 6.97
N ALA A 85 15.51 3.27 7.41
CA ALA A 85 16.85 3.71 7.06
C ALA A 85 17.93 2.81 7.70
N VAL A 86 17.75 2.40 8.96
CA VAL A 86 18.67 1.47 9.64
C VAL A 86 18.66 0.11 8.95
N GLU A 87 17.48 -0.41 8.58
CA GLU A 87 17.34 -1.65 7.82
C GLU A 87 18.03 -1.56 6.46
N ALA A 88 17.84 -0.47 5.71
CA ALA A 88 18.51 -0.27 4.43
C ALA A 88 20.04 -0.32 4.57
N VAL A 89 20.59 0.29 5.62
CA VAL A 89 22.03 0.21 5.92
C VAL A 89 22.44 -1.21 6.29
N TRP A 90 21.65 -1.90 7.12
CA TRP A 90 21.92 -3.28 7.50
C TRP A 90 21.94 -4.22 6.28
N TYR A 91 20.93 -4.14 5.41
CA TYR A 91 20.86 -4.92 4.18
C TYR A 91 21.98 -4.57 3.19
N LEU A 92 22.46 -3.32 3.19
CA LEU A 92 23.64 -2.96 2.40
C LEU A 92 24.92 -3.64 2.92
N VAL A 93 25.06 -3.79 4.24
CA VAL A 93 26.24 -4.36 4.88
C VAL A 93 26.27 -5.89 4.80
N ILE A 94 25.11 -6.55 4.91
CA ILE A 94 24.99 -8.02 5.02
C ILE A 94 25.80 -8.79 3.97
N PRO A 95 25.68 -8.53 2.65
CA PRO A 95 26.36 -9.35 1.64
C PRO A 95 27.87 -9.35 1.80
N PHE A 96 28.46 -8.22 2.20
CA PHE A 96 29.90 -8.07 2.36
C PHE A 96 30.38 -8.63 3.70
N TRP A 97 29.58 -8.43 4.76
CA TRP A 97 29.95 -8.87 6.10
C TRP A 97 29.81 -10.40 6.29
N LEU A 98 28.84 -11.03 5.59
CA LEU A 98 28.52 -12.45 5.71
C LEU A 98 29.02 -13.35 4.56
N ALA A 99 29.52 -12.82 3.44
CA ALA A 99 29.96 -13.66 2.31
C ALA A 99 30.95 -14.77 2.70
N GLY A 100 32.02 -14.42 3.42
CA GLY A 100 33.01 -15.40 3.92
C GLY A 100 32.40 -16.44 4.86
N PRO A 101 31.74 -16.02 5.96
CA PRO A 101 31.07 -16.94 6.88
C PRO A 101 30.06 -17.88 6.22
N ILE A 102 29.28 -17.41 5.24
CA ILE A 102 28.34 -18.24 4.47
C ILE A 102 29.09 -19.31 3.67
N ALA A 103 30.14 -18.93 2.94
CA ALA A 103 30.93 -19.87 2.15
C ALA A 103 31.58 -20.96 3.02
N ASP A 104 32.13 -20.59 4.18
CA ASP A 104 32.74 -21.53 5.11
C ASP A 104 31.73 -22.49 5.75
N ASN A 105 30.54 -21.99 6.12
CA ASN A 105 29.48 -22.83 6.65
C ASN A 105 29.00 -23.83 5.59
N LEU A 106 28.78 -23.39 4.34
CA LEU A 106 28.35 -24.27 3.25
C LEU A 106 29.39 -25.33 2.87
N ARG A 107 30.68 -25.00 2.91
CA ARG A 107 31.75 -26.00 2.74
C ARG A 107 31.70 -27.08 3.80
N ARG A 108 31.51 -26.70 5.07
CA ARG A 108 31.37 -27.67 6.17
C ARG A 108 30.12 -28.53 5.99
N THR A 109 29.00 -27.91 5.60
CA THR A 109 27.74 -28.62 5.36
C THR A 109 27.87 -29.61 4.20
N ALA A 110 28.58 -29.26 3.13
CA ALA A 110 28.82 -30.14 1.99
C ALA A 110 29.70 -31.36 2.35
N VAL A 111 30.62 -31.22 3.31
CA VAL A 111 31.40 -32.35 3.84
C VAL A 111 30.52 -33.29 4.65
N THR A 112 29.60 -32.76 5.45
CA THR A 112 28.69 -33.56 6.30
C THR A 112 27.47 -34.11 5.55
N SER A 113 27.11 -33.49 4.42
CA SER A 113 25.92 -33.83 3.63
C SER A 113 26.21 -33.61 2.15
N PRO A 114 26.89 -34.56 1.49
CA PRO A 114 27.23 -34.46 0.08
C PRO A 114 25.97 -34.36 -0.78
N GLY A 115 25.89 -33.34 -1.63
CA GLY A 115 24.78 -33.09 -2.54
C GLY A 115 25.19 -33.14 -4.01
N ALA A 116 24.24 -32.89 -4.91
CA ALA A 116 24.48 -32.85 -6.36
C ALA A 116 25.34 -31.64 -6.80
N LEU A 117 25.30 -30.54 -6.05
CA LEU A 117 26.12 -29.36 -6.28
C LEU A 117 27.34 -29.40 -5.35
N ASP A 118 28.49 -28.99 -5.88
CA ASP A 118 29.68 -28.84 -5.03
C ASP A 118 29.56 -27.62 -4.09
N ALA A 119 30.42 -27.57 -3.08
CA ALA A 119 30.41 -26.50 -2.08
C ALA A 119 30.64 -25.11 -2.68
N SER A 120 31.41 -25.02 -3.77
CA SER A 120 31.73 -23.75 -4.42
C SER A 120 30.51 -23.19 -5.14
N GLN A 121 29.77 -24.04 -5.85
CA GLN A 121 28.51 -23.70 -6.52
C GLN A 121 27.44 -23.28 -5.53
N LEU A 122 27.27 -24.04 -4.43
CA LEU A 122 26.33 -23.69 -3.35
C LEU A 122 26.68 -22.34 -2.72
N SER A 123 27.96 -22.10 -2.44
CA SER A 123 28.40 -20.82 -1.86
C SER A 123 28.17 -19.63 -2.80
N ALA A 124 28.45 -19.79 -4.09
CA ALA A 124 28.22 -18.76 -5.08
C ALA A 124 26.73 -18.41 -5.18
N LEU A 125 25.86 -19.42 -5.24
CA LEU A 125 24.41 -19.22 -5.29
C LEU A 125 23.87 -18.54 -4.02
N ALA A 126 24.36 -18.94 -2.84
CA ALA A 126 23.94 -18.33 -1.58
C ALA A 126 24.39 -16.87 -1.45
N ILE A 127 25.60 -16.53 -1.88
CA ILE A 127 26.08 -15.14 -1.85
C ILE A 127 25.31 -14.29 -2.85
N LEU A 128 25.06 -14.81 -4.05
CA LEU A 128 24.25 -14.13 -5.06
C LEU A 128 22.81 -13.91 -4.59
N SER A 129 22.20 -14.92 -3.95
CA SER A 129 20.83 -14.79 -3.43
C SER A 129 20.76 -13.76 -2.31
N VAL A 130 21.72 -13.75 -1.38
CA VAL A 130 21.81 -12.74 -0.32
C VAL A 130 21.98 -11.34 -0.91
N GLY A 131 22.87 -11.18 -1.91
CA GLY A 131 23.06 -9.91 -2.61
C GLY A 131 21.78 -9.42 -3.31
N ALA A 132 21.11 -10.31 -4.06
CA ALA A 132 19.88 -9.98 -4.77
C ALA A 132 18.74 -9.61 -3.80
N THR A 133 18.54 -10.40 -2.74
CA THR A 133 17.55 -10.11 -1.69
C THR A 133 17.86 -8.77 -1.03
N SER A 134 19.13 -8.48 -0.76
CA SER A 134 19.53 -7.21 -0.13
C SER A 134 19.16 -6.01 -1.00
N VAL A 135 19.39 -6.07 -2.32
CA VAL A 135 18.99 -4.99 -3.24
C VAL A 135 17.48 -4.75 -3.19
N VAL A 136 16.67 -5.82 -3.19
CA VAL A 136 15.21 -5.72 -3.11
C VAL A 136 14.78 -5.10 -1.78
N LEU A 137 15.34 -5.57 -0.66
CA LEU A 137 14.98 -5.07 0.67
C LEU A 137 15.40 -3.62 0.88
N ILE A 138 16.55 -3.20 0.35
CA ILE A 138 16.97 -1.78 0.35
C ILE A 138 15.96 -0.91 -0.42
N ALA A 139 15.51 -1.38 -1.59
CA ALA A 139 14.53 -0.65 -2.39
C ALA A 139 13.18 -0.53 -1.65
N ILE A 140 12.73 -1.61 -1.00
CA ILE A 140 11.52 -1.60 -0.17
C ILE A 140 11.67 -0.64 1.01
N ALA A 141 12.76 -0.74 1.77
CA ALA A 141 13.03 0.12 2.92
C ALA A 141 13.08 1.60 2.52
N THR A 142 13.70 1.92 1.38
CA THR A 142 13.73 3.28 0.81
C THR A 142 12.33 3.76 0.45
N ALA A 143 11.52 2.92 -0.21
CA ALA A 143 10.13 3.26 -0.55
C ALA A 143 9.29 3.50 0.72
N VAL A 144 9.48 2.68 1.75
CA VAL A 144 8.84 2.83 3.07
C VAL A 144 9.22 4.17 3.70
N ALA A 145 10.51 4.52 3.75
CA ALA A 145 10.98 5.79 4.31
C ALA A 145 10.36 6.99 3.58
N ILE A 146 10.36 6.97 2.24
CA ILE A 146 9.74 8.02 1.42
C ILE A 146 8.23 8.09 1.66
N GLY A 147 7.54 6.96 1.63
CA GLY A 147 6.09 6.90 1.80
C GLY A 147 5.64 7.29 3.19
N ALA A 148 6.45 7.03 4.22
CA ALA A 148 6.21 7.49 5.59
C ALA A 148 6.29 9.01 5.69
N VAL A 149 7.38 9.62 5.22
CA VAL A 149 7.57 11.09 5.25
C VAL A 149 6.51 11.79 4.39
N ARG A 150 6.16 11.22 3.23
CA ARG A 150 5.11 11.74 2.33
C ARG A 150 3.68 11.41 2.74
N ARG A 151 3.45 10.69 3.84
CA ARG A 151 2.11 10.37 4.37
C ARG A 151 1.21 9.58 3.41
N TRP A 152 1.80 8.69 2.62
CA TRP A 152 1.02 7.85 1.72
C TRP A 152 0.14 6.88 2.52
N ILE A 153 -1.18 7.01 2.39
CA ILE A 153 -2.13 6.23 3.21
C ILE A 153 -1.98 4.72 2.93
N TRP A 154 -1.81 4.33 1.67
CA TRP A 154 -1.59 2.93 1.30
C TRP A 154 -0.28 2.39 1.90
N MET A 155 0.78 3.21 1.98
CA MET A 155 2.05 2.82 2.57
C MET A 155 1.91 2.49 4.06
N HIS A 156 1.01 3.15 4.79
CA HIS A 156 0.75 2.80 6.19
C HIS A 156 0.35 1.33 6.35
N TYR A 157 -0.53 0.85 5.46
CA TYR A 157 -0.98 -0.55 5.48
C TYR A 157 0.10 -1.50 5.00
N VAL A 158 0.89 -1.12 3.99
CA VAL A 158 2.06 -1.90 3.56
C VAL A 158 3.04 -2.08 4.72
N VAL A 159 3.37 -1.00 5.44
CA VAL A 159 4.27 -1.08 6.60
C VAL A 159 3.69 -1.98 7.69
N LEU A 160 2.39 -1.92 7.97
CA LEU A 160 1.77 -2.84 8.93
C LEU A 160 1.93 -4.31 8.50
N VAL A 161 1.75 -4.61 7.21
CA VAL A 161 1.94 -5.97 6.68
C VAL A 161 3.41 -6.40 6.77
N LEU A 162 4.35 -5.53 6.38
CA LEU A 162 5.78 -5.82 6.46
C LEU A 162 6.24 -6.06 7.89
N LEU A 163 5.86 -5.18 8.82
CA LEU A 163 6.13 -5.37 10.24
C LEU A 163 5.50 -6.67 10.76
N GLY A 164 4.28 -7.01 10.32
CA GLY A 164 3.62 -8.26 10.64
C GLY A 164 4.40 -9.51 10.19
N PHE A 165 5.01 -9.48 9.00
CA PHE A 165 5.94 -10.52 8.56
C PHE A 165 7.21 -10.56 9.40
N GLY A 166 7.74 -9.39 9.80
CA GLY A 166 8.88 -9.28 10.69
C GLY A 166 8.70 -9.96 12.06
N ILE A 167 7.47 -9.94 12.60
CA ILE A 167 7.13 -10.69 13.82
C ILE A 167 7.38 -12.20 13.66
N LEU A 168 7.14 -12.74 12.46
CA LEU A 168 7.31 -14.17 12.19
C LEU A 168 8.79 -14.58 12.12
N ASP A 169 9.70 -13.63 11.93
CA ASP A 169 11.13 -13.90 11.88
C ASP A 169 11.74 -14.14 13.28
N LEU A 170 11.21 -13.50 14.32
CA LEU A 170 11.71 -13.65 15.69
C LEU A 170 11.88 -15.12 16.14
N PRO A 171 10.86 -16.00 16.03
CA PRO A 171 11.02 -17.39 16.44
C PRO A 171 12.08 -18.13 15.62
N ILE A 172 12.22 -17.82 14.33
CA ILE A 172 13.22 -18.43 13.43
C ILE A 172 14.62 -17.99 13.84
N SER A 173 14.83 -16.69 14.01
CA SER A 173 16.10 -16.11 14.42
C SER A 173 16.54 -16.61 15.81
N VAL A 174 15.62 -16.70 16.77
CA VAL A 174 15.91 -17.24 18.11
C VAL A 174 16.20 -18.74 18.07
N SER A 175 15.44 -19.55 17.31
CA SER A 175 15.67 -21.00 17.24
C SER A 175 17.02 -21.34 16.62
N ASN A 176 17.42 -20.58 15.60
CA ASN A 176 18.74 -20.68 14.97
C ASN A 176 19.86 -20.24 15.91
N ALA A 177 19.67 -19.12 16.64
CA ALA A 177 20.68 -18.57 17.53
C ALA A 177 20.93 -19.44 18.78
N THR A 178 19.89 -20.14 19.24
CA THR A 178 19.96 -21.01 20.42
C THR A 178 20.31 -22.46 20.08
N GLY A 179 20.29 -22.84 18.80
CA GLY A 179 20.54 -24.20 18.36
C GLY A 179 19.41 -25.19 18.69
N ILE A 180 18.22 -24.67 19.03
CA ILE A 180 17.03 -25.51 19.31
C ILE A 180 16.61 -26.29 18.05
N THR A 181 16.72 -25.66 16.88
CA THR A 181 16.50 -26.35 15.60
C THR A 181 17.76 -27.16 15.24
N PRO A 182 17.67 -28.49 15.05
CA PRO A 182 18.81 -29.30 14.66
C PRO A 182 19.37 -28.83 13.31
N GLN A 183 20.67 -28.56 13.27
CA GLN A 183 21.40 -28.18 12.07
C GLN A 183 22.52 -29.21 11.85
N ALA A 184 22.78 -29.59 10.59
CA ALA A 184 23.88 -30.49 10.26
C ALA A 184 25.25 -29.91 10.67
N VAL A 185 25.38 -28.58 10.55
CA VAL A 185 26.53 -27.81 11.00
C VAL A 185 26.05 -26.65 11.88
N PRO A 186 26.47 -26.57 13.16
CA PRO A 186 26.09 -25.47 14.03
C PRO A 186 26.53 -24.10 13.47
N ILE A 187 25.62 -23.12 13.57
CA ILE A 187 25.90 -21.73 13.22
C ILE A 187 26.81 -21.12 14.29
N SER A 188 27.87 -20.41 13.89
CA SER A 188 28.85 -19.83 14.81
C SER A 188 29.45 -18.53 14.28
N GLY A 189 30.19 -17.83 15.14
CA GLY A 189 30.88 -16.58 14.79
C GLY A 189 29.92 -15.51 14.28
N ARG A 190 30.24 -14.88 13.14
CA ARG A 190 29.44 -13.78 12.56
C ARG A 190 28.04 -14.20 12.14
N LEU A 191 27.83 -15.44 11.71
CA LEU A 191 26.49 -15.92 11.37
C LEU A 191 25.60 -15.99 12.59
N LEU A 192 26.14 -16.42 13.74
CA LEU A 192 25.40 -16.43 15.01
C LEU A 192 25.07 -15.00 15.46
N VAL A 193 26.02 -14.07 15.33
CA VAL A 193 25.78 -12.64 15.62
C VAL A 193 24.67 -12.09 14.72
N ALA A 194 24.63 -12.47 13.43
CA ALA A 194 23.58 -12.04 12.52
C ALA A 194 22.19 -12.50 12.97
N GLN A 195 22.05 -13.72 13.51
CA GLN A 195 20.77 -14.21 14.05
C GLN A 195 20.30 -13.38 15.25
N TRP A 196 21.21 -12.99 16.15
CA TRP A 196 20.87 -12.12 17.27
C TRP A 196 20.53 -10.69 16.86
N VAL A 197 21.21 -10.16 15.85
CA VAL A 197 20.86 -8.85 15.26
C VAL A 197 19.47 -8.90 14.63
N ALA A 198 19.16 -9.95 13.87
CA ALA A 198 17.82 -10.15 13.29
C ALA A 198 16.74 -10.25 14.38
N ALA A 199 16.97 -11.04 15.44
CA ALA A 199 16.06 -11.09 16.58
C ALA A 199 15.86 -9.72 17.25
N GLY A 200 16.92 -8.91 17.36
CA GLY A 200 16.85 -7.54 17.85
C GLY A 200 15.96 -6.63 16.98
N PHE A 201 16.08 -6.73 15.66
CA PHE A 201 15.18 -6.03 14.73
C PHE A 201 13.74 -6.45 14.92
N SER A 202 13.45 -7.76 14.98
CA SER A 202 12.07 -8.24 15.14
C SER A 202 11.43 -7.73 16.43
N VAL A 203 12.17 -7.58 17.54
CA VAL A 203 11.65 -7.00 18.78
C VAL A 203 11.24 -5.52 18.57
N VAL A 204 12.08 -4.75 17.89
CA VAL A 204 11.78 -3.34 17.57
C VAL A 204 10.59 -3.25 16.61
N GLU A 205 10.51 -4.12 15.61
CA GLU A 205 9.39 -4.20 14.66
C GLU A 205 8.07 -4.55 15.35
N ILE A 206 8.07 -5.50 16.30
CA ILE A 206 6.89 -5.85 17.11
C ILE A 206 6.41 -4.64 17.90
N ALA A 207 7.33 -3.92 18.55
CA ALA A 207 6.98 -2.73 19.33
C ALA A 207 6.38 -1.63 18.42
N LEU A 208 6.99 -1.39 17.26
CA LEU A 208 6.50 -0.42 16.28
C LEU A 208 5.17 -0.85 15.67
N PHE A 209 4.98 -2.14 15.38
CA PHE A 209 3.73 -2.70 14.89
C PHE A 209 2.59 -2.45 15.88
N ALA A 210 2.81 -2.76 17.17
CA ALA A 210 1.84 -2.52 18.22
C ALA A 210 1.49 -1.03 18.33
N TRP A 211 2.49 -0.13 18.24
CA TRP A 211 2.26 1.30 18.27
C TRP A 211 1.50 1.80 17.04
N MET A 212 1.86 1.36 15.83
CA MET A 212 1.15 1.69 14.60
C MET A 212 -0.28 1.18 14.60
N LEU A 213 -0.51 -0.05 15.08
CA LEU A 213 -1.85 -0.63 15.22
C LEU A 213 -2.69 0.18 16.22
N MET A 214 -2.12 0.55 17.37
CA MET A 214 -2.79 1.42 18.33
C MET A 214 -3.13 2.79 17.72
N ALA A 215 -2.21 3.38 16.95
CA ALA A 215 -2.45 4.65 16.26
C ALA A 215 -3.57 4.53 15.21
N LEU A 216 -3.60 3.43 14.46
CA LEU A 216 -4.64 3.13 13.49
C LEU A 216 -6.02 3.04 14.16
N LEU A 217 -6.12 2.29 15.27
CA LEU A 217 -7.37 2.09 16.00
C LEU A 217 -7.88 3.37 16.67
N ARG A 218 -6.98 4.20 17.22
CA ARG A 218 -7.37 5.40 17.99
C ARG A 218 -7.56 6.66 17.14
N ARG A 219 -6.80 6.81 16.05
CA ARG A 219 -6.75 8.05 15.27
C ARG A 219 -6.91 7.83 13.78
N GLY A 220 -6.57 6.64 13.29
CA GLY A 220 -6.58 6.31 11.86
C GLY A 220 -5.17 6.26 11.27
N PRO A 221 -5.05 6.03 9.95
CA PRO A 221 -3.76 5.90 9.26
C PRO A 221 -2.85 7.09 9.53
N TRP A 222 -1.56 6.84 9.77
CA TRP A 222 -0.57 7.85 10.16
C TRP A 222 -0.97 8.71 11.37
N ALA A 223 -1.82 8.19 12.26
CA ALA A 223 -2.34 8.92 13.41
C ALA A 223 -3.04 10.25 13.06
N THR A 224 -3.63 10.39 11.86
CA THR A 224 -4.34 11.62 11.45
C THR A 224 -5.82 11.55 11.78
N ARG A 225 -6.38 12.59 12.41
CA ARG A 225 -7.83 12.65 12.69
C ARG A 225 -8.61 13.20 11.50
N LYS A 226 -9.86 12.77 11.34
CA LYS A 226 -10.79 13.36 10.36
C LYS A 226 -11.48 14.56 11.01
N GLU A 227 -11.45 15.70 10.33
CA GLU A 227 -12.21 16.90 10.68
C GLU A 227 -13.12 17.27 9.52
N LEU A 228 -14.29 17.81 9.81
CA LEU A 228 -15.18 18.38 8.80
C LEU A 228 -14.65 19.77 8.46
N SER A 229 -14.38 20.04 7.17
CA SER A 229 -14.03 21.40 6.75
C SER A 229 -15.14 22.34 7.19
N ALA A 230 -14.79 23.38 7.97
CA ALA A 230 -15.72 24.48 8.22
C ALA A 230 -16.17 25.04 6.86
N GLN A 231 -17.47 25.24 6.69
CA GLN A 231 -17.99 25.93 5.52
C GLN A 231 -17.54 27.40 5.63
N GLU A 232 -16.53 27.78 4.85
CA GLU A 232 -16.24 29.19 4.55
C GLU A 232 -17.28 29.72 3.55
#